data_AF-A0A4P6PA99-F1
#
_entry.id   AF-A0A4P6PA99-F1
#
_cell.length_a   1.000
_cell.length_b   1.000
_cell.length_c   1.000
_cell.angle_alpha   90.00
_cell.angle_beta   90.00
_cell.angle_gamma   90.00
#
_symmetry.space_group_name_H-M   'P 1'
#
loop_
_entity.id
_entity.type
_entity.pdbx_description
1 polymer ?
#
loop_
_entity_poly.entity_id
_entity_poly.type
_entity_poly.pdbx_seq_one_letter_code
_entity_poly.pdbx_strand_id
1 'polypeptide(L)'
;MMKFTPLDKRIWIKGLTLECPLGSALSDCPLNALRHLPVDQMNHTINNLTDEQVRKITRIHQQCDTARMCTIQRKSTRHHH
;
A
#
# COMPACT_ATOMS: atom_id res chain seq x y z
N MET A 1 19.10 2.70 11.66
CA MET A 1 17.94 2.25 10.84
C MET A 1 16.70 2.38 11.71
N MET A 2 15.81 3.33 11.43
CA MET A 2 14.56 3.50 12.21
C MET A 2 13.72 2.22 12.10
N LYS A 3 13.34 1.62 13.24
CA LYS A 3 12.39 0.50 13.26
C LYS A 3 10.99 1.06 13.08
N PHE A 4 10.35 0.79 11.95
CA PHE A 4 8.95 1.13 11.74
C PHE A 4 8.07 0.40 12.75
N THR A 5 7.46 1.16 13.65
CA THR A 5 6.52 0.67 14.66
C THR A 5 5.19 0.26 14.01
N PRO A 6 4.32 -0.48 14.73
CA PRO A 6 2.97 -0.72 14.27
C PRO A 6 2.19 0.57 13.99
N LEU A 7 2.43 1.63 14.78
CA LEU A 7 1.82 2.94 14.58
C LEU A 7 2.23 3.57 13.24
N ASP A 8 3.53 3.58 12.94
CA ASP A 8 4.04 4.14 11.67
C ASP A 8 3.42 3.43 10.46
N LYS A 9 3.28 2.11 10.55
CA LYS A 9 2.67 1.30 9.49
C LYS A 9 1.18 1.60 9.31
N ARG A 10 0.44 1.89 10.38
CA ARG A 10 -0.98 2.31 10.27
C ARG A 10 -1.10 3.66 9.58
N ILE A 11 -0.26 4.62 9.93
CA ILE A 11 -0.20 5.93 9.26
C ILE A 11 0.08 5.74 7.77
N TRP A 12 1.04 4.88 7.44
CA TRP A 12 1.34 4.55 6.06
C TRP A 12 0.16 3.91 5.32
N ILE A 13 -0.55 2.97 5.94
CA ILE A 13 -1.76 2.35 5.37
C ILE A 13 -2.86 3.39 5.09
N LYS A 14 -3.03 4.41 5.96
CA LYS A 14 -3.96 5.53 5.72
C LYS A 14 -3.53 6.39 4.53
N GLY A 15 -2.24 6.58 4.32
CA GLY A 15 -1.75 7.24 3.10
C GLY A 15 -2.09 6.42 1.86
N LEU A 16 -1.86 5.10 1.93
CA LEU A 16 -2.13 4.19 0.81
C LEU A 16 -3.60 4.15 0.39
N THR A 17 -4.56 4.36 1.30
CA THR A 17 -5.98 4.42 0.94
C THR A 17 -6.36 5.69 0.17
N LEU A 18 -5.60 6.79 0.34
CA LEU A 18 -5.80 8.01 -0.43
C LEU A 18 -5.14 7.91 -1.81
N GLU A 19 -3.88 7.50 -1.85
CA GLU A 19 -3.10 7.45 -3.08
C GLU A 19 -2.16 6.24 -3.10
N CYS A 20 -2.11 5.55 -4.23
CA CYS A 20 -1.09 4.53 -4.46
C CYS A 20 0.15 5.19 -5.10
N PRO A 21 1.37 5.03 -4.54
CA PRO A 21 2.56 5.78 -4.96
C PRO A 21 2.95 5.62 -6.45
N LEU A 22 2.50 4.55 -7.10
CA LEU A 22 2.89 4.17 -8.46
C LEU A 22 1.70 4.15 -9.43
N GLY A 23 0.64 4.91 -9.14
CA GLY A 23 -0.58 5.02 -9.93
C GLY A 23 -1.73 4.23 -9.31
N SER A 24 -2.69 3.76 -10.13
CA SER A 24 -3.90 3.13 -9.60
C SER A 24 -3.63 1.84 -8.82
N ALA A 25 -4.44 1.61 -7.78
CA ALA A 25 -4.48 0.35 -7.04
C ALA A 25 -4.82 -0.81 -7.98
N LEU A 26 -4.22 -1.98 -7.74
CA LEU A 26 -4.57 -3.21 -8.44
C LEU A 26 -6.01 -3.62 -8.05
N SER A 27 -6.67 -4.38 -8.91
CA SER A 27 -8.05 -4.86 -8.68
C SER A 27 -8.19 -5.70 -7.41
N ASP A 28 -7.13 -6.43 -7.04
CA ASP A 28 -7.03 -7.30 -5.88
C ASP A 28 -6.39 -6.62 -4.65
N CYS A 29 -6.20 -5.29 -4.69
CA CYS A 29 -5.61 -4.57 -3.57
C CYS A 29 -6.47 -4.72 -2.30
N PRO A 30 -5.90 -5.15 -1.16
CA PRO A 30 -6.65 -5.40 0.06
C PRO A 30 -7.26 -4.12 0.67
N LEU A 31 -6.82 -2.94 0.21
CA LEU A 31 -7.34 -1.65 0.68
C LEU A 31 -8.48 -1.11 -0.20
N ASN A 32 -8.84 -1.75 -1.32
CA ASN A 32 -9.88 -1.24 -2.23
C ASN A 32 -11.22 -1.02 -1.51
N ALA A 33 -11.60 -1.96 -0.64
CA ALA A 33 -12.82 -1.83 0.16
C ALA A 33 -12.82 -0.61 1.11
N LEU A 34 -11.64 -0.10 1.47
CA LEU A 34 -11.51 1.05 2.39
C LEU A 34 -11.49 2.40 1.66
N ARG A 35 -11.13 2.43 0.37
CA ARG A 35 -11.01 3.68 -0.42
C ARG A 35 -12.34 4.40 -0.63
N HIS A 36 -13.44 3.65 -0.59
CA HIS A 36 -14.79 4.18 -0.78
C HIS A 36 -15.46 4.62 0.52
N LEU A 37 -14.83 4.35 1.67
CA LEU A 37 -15.40 4.71 2.96
C LEU A 37 -15.15 6.19 3.26
N PRO A 38 -16.05 6.85 4.01
CA PRO A 38 -15.76 8.13 4.64
C PRO A 38 -14.46 8.06 5.46
N VAL A 39 -13.70 9.17 5.49
CA VAL A 39 -12.37 9.24 6.12
C VAL A 39 -12.39 8.75 7.57
N ASP A 40 -13.42 9.10 8.35
CA ASP A 40 -13.54 8.68 9.75
C ASP A 40 -13.75 7.17 9.88
N GLN A 41 -14.57 6.58 9.01
CA GLN A 41 -14.83 5.14 9.00
C GLN A 41 -13.58 4.37 8.56
N MET A 42 -12.91 4.83 7.51
CA MET A 42 -11.62 4.30 7.06
C MET A 42 -10.58 4.35 8.18
N ASN A 43 -10.45 5.49 8.87
CA ASN A 43 -9.52 5.68 9.97
C ASN A 43 -9.84 4.74 11.14
N HIS A 44 -11.11 4.60 11.49
CA HIS A 44 -11.57 3.69 12.54
C HIS A 44 -11.23 2.23 12.19
N THR A 45 -11.50 1.79 10.96
CA THR A 45 -11.15 0.44 10.49
C THR A 45 -9.65 0.18 10.58
N ILE A 46 -8.81 1.11 10.13
CA ILE A 46 -7.34 0.95 10.17
C ILE A 46 -6.80 0.98 11.61
N ASN A 47 -7.37 1.81 12.48
CA ASN A 47 -6.98 1.89 13.89
C ASN A 47 -7.31 0.61 14.66
N ASN A 48 -8.32 -0.17 14.23
CA ASN A 48 -8.72 -1.43 14.87
C ASN A 48 -8.06 -2.68 14.30
N LEU A 49 -7.21 -2.55 13.27
CA LEU A 49 -6.44 -3.69 12.77
C LEU A 49 -5.52 -4.25 13.88
N THR A 50 -5.29 -5.55 13.88
CA THR A 50 -4.23 -6.13 14.71
C THR A 50 -2.87 -5.83 14.10
N ASP A 51 -1.81 -5.88 14.91
CA ASP A 51 -0.46 -5.68 14.39
C ASP A 51 -0.06 -6.71 13.33
N GLU A 52 -0.63 -7.92 13.39
CA GLU A 52 -0.45 -8.94 12.36
C GLU A 52 -1.10 -8.54 11.04
N GLN A 53 -2.34 -8.04 11.07
CA GLN A 53 -3.01 -7.53 9.88
C GLN A 53 -2.26 -6.34 9.27
N VAL A 54 -1.78 -5.41 10.12
CA VAL A 54 -0.94 -4.29 9.70
C VAL A 54 0.33 -4.79 9.00
N ARG A 55 1.03 -5.78 9.57
CA ARG A 55 2.21 -6.39 8.95
C ARG A 55 1.88 -7.07 7.61
N LYS A 56 0.76 -7.79 7.53
CA LYS A 56 0.32 -8.48 6.30
C LYS A 56 0.03 -7.49 5.17
N ILE A 57 -0.76 -6.45 5.43
CA ILE A 57 -1.05 -5.38 4.46
C ILE A 57 0.24 -4.71 4.02
N THR A 58 1.15 -4.46 4.97
CA THR A 58 2.43 -3.82 4.67
C THR A 58 3.27 -4.64 3.70
N ARG A 59 3.37 -5.96 3.95
CA ARG A 59 4.10 -6.90 3.11
C ARG A 59 3.54 -6.98 1.69
N ILE A 60 2.21 -7.00 1.56
CA ILE A 60 1.54 -7.01 0.24
C ILE A 60 1.90 -5.77 -0.57
N HIS A 61 1.90 -4.59 0.05
CA HIS A 61 2.24 -3.35 -0.66
C HIS A 61 3.72 -3.26 -1.03
N GLN A 62 4.63 -3.74 -0.18
CA GLN A 62 6.06 -3.85 -0.53
C GLN A 62 6.28 -4.77 -1.75
N GLN A 63 5.52 -5.86 -1.85
CA GLN A 63 5.54 -6.74 -3.01
C GLN A 63 4.97 -6.05 -4.26
N CYS A 64 3.88 -5.29 -4.12
CA CYS A 64 3.30 -4.50 -5.20
C CYS A 64 4.31 -3.48 -5.75
N ASP A 65 4.97 -2.73 -4.86
CA ASP A 65 6.00 -1.75 -5.23
C ASP A 65 7.16 -2.42 -5.98
N THR A 66 7.66 -3.54 -5.46
CA THR A 66 8.74 -4.30 -6.10
C THR A 66 8.34 -4.77 -7.50
N ALA A 67 7.13 -5.34 -7.65
CA ALA A 67 6.63 -5.83 -8.93
C ALA A 67 6.47 -4.69 -9.97
N ARG A 68 6.00 -3.52 -9.53
CA ARG A 68 5.87 -2.34 -10.40
C ARG A 68 7.23 -1.79 -10.81
N MET A 69 8.18 -1.69 -9.88
CA MET A 69 9.56 -1.27 -10.19
C MET A 69 10.22 -2.19 -11.21
N CYS A 70 10.12 -3.52 -11.04
CA CYS A 70 10.63 -4.47 -12.02
C CYS A 70 9.96 -4.32 -13.40
N THR A 71 8.67 -4.00 -13.44
CA THR A 71 7.94 -3.78 -14.69
C THR A 71 8.38 -2.49 -15.38
N ILE A 72 8.54 -1.40 -14.64
CA ILE A 72 9.03 -0.12 -15.15
C ILE A 72 10.43 -0.29 -15.74
N GLN A 73 11.33 -0.98 -15.03
CA GLN A 73 12.68 -1.20 -15.50
C GLN A 73 12.73 -2.03 -16.80
N ARG A 74 11.85 -3.02 -16.94
CA ARG A 74 11.70 -3.81 -18.18
C ARG A 74 11.11 -3.02 -19.36
N LYS A 75 10.26 -2.03 -19.09
CA LYS A 75 9.73 -1.13 -20.14
C LYS A 75 10.79 -0.12 -20.59
N SER A 76 11.58 0.40 -19.65
CA SER A 76 12.66 1.36 -19.93
C SER A 76 13.78 0.76 -20.80
N THR A 77 14.07 -0.54 -20.66
CA THR A 77 15.07 -1.22 -21.51
C THR A 77 14.57 -1.55 -22.91
N ARG A 78 13.25 -1.61 -23.15
CA ARG A 78 12.69 -1.86 -24.49
C ARG A 78 12.54 -0.61 -25.36
N HIS A 79 12.53 0.59 -24.78
CA HIS A 79 12.46 1.84 -25.54
C HIS A 79 13.84 2.43 -25.91
N HIS A 80 14.92 1.69 -25.67
CA HIS A 80 16.27 2.03 -26.10
C HIS A 80 16.83 1.11 -27.20
N HIS A 81 15.97 0.36 -27.89
CA HIS A 81 16.30 -0.42 -29.08
C HIS A 81 15.42 -0.02 -30.26
#